data_AF-A0A6J8C1F7-F1
#
_entry.id   AF-A0A6J8C1F7-F1
#
_cell.length_a   1.000
_cell.length_b   1.000
_cell.length_c   1.000
_cell.angle_alpha   90.00
_cell.angle_beta   90.00
_cell.angle_gamma   90.00
#
_symmetry.space_group_name_H-M   'P 1'
#
loop_
_entity.id
_entity.type
_entity.pdbx_description
1 polymer ?
#
loop_
_entity_poly.entity_id
_entity_poly.type
_entity_poly.pdbx_seq_one_letter_code
_entity_poly.pdbx_strand_id
1 'polypeptide(L)'
;MKKDLQDEKLTMVTKEFKVSDTDFKQLETLLTKYVTALKENINSRFEDALSVLKAFDIFNPVSLPERTDTEFRDYGVTSLESLMESFYPNIEQDEKNEIVTEWNKIKYNMVEWKKLIIDDNNNSSDLSKTQMMLKMMLMRKTDFCNFFPHIIELADICQSMPVSNAWPERGASSIKRIKTRLRSSLKQDMIMTLMNVSINGPSTGDSQQVTEKAVKRWRSEKDRRKLPKQKPNNRTNESEGAQEM
;
A
#
# COMPACT_ATOMS: atom_id res chain seq x y z
N MET A 1 -60.77 15.45 -13.61
CA MET A 1 -59.96 15.79 -12.42
C MET A 1 -58.52 15.97 -12.84
N LYS A 2 -58.20 17.19 -13.31
CA LYS A 2 -56.85 17.66 -13.63
C LYS A 2 -56.75 19.04 -12.99
N LYS A 3 -56.32 19.06 -11.73
CA LYS A 3 -55.95 20.23 -10.93
C LYS A 3 -55.48 19.64 -9.62
N ASP A 4 -54.17 19.45 -9.48
CA ASP A 4 -53.41 19.32 -8.22
C ASP A 4 -51.89 19.31 -8.49
N LEU A 5 -51.44 19.89 -9.61
CA LEU A 5 -50.02 20.14 -9.87
C LEU A 5 -49.85 21.57 -10.35
N GLN A 6 -49.87 22.52 -9.42
CA GLN A 6 -49.26 23.83 -9.59
C GLN A 6 -49.11 24.50 -8.21
N ASP A 7 -47.88 24.90 -7.93
CA ASP A 7 -47.47 25.87 -6.90
C ASP A 7 -47.16 25.41 -5.46
N GLU A 8 -46.60 24.21 -5.27
CA GLU A 8 -45.58 24.07 -4.23
C GLU A 8 -44.22 24.49 -4.80
N LYS A 9 -43.97 25.80 -4.77
CA LYS A 9 -42.61 26.33 -4.87
C LYS A 9 -41.80 25.74 -3.71
N LEU A 10 -41.11 24.64 -4.00
CA LEU A 10 -40.05 24.08 -3.17
C LEU A 10 -38.93 25.13 -3.08
N THR A 11 -39.14 26.12 -2.22
CA THR A 11 -38.16 27.16 -1.93
C THR A 11 -37.12 26.46 -1.07
N MET A 12 -36.05 25.99 -1.71
CA MET A 12 -34.85 25.54 -1.01
C MET A 12 -34.35 26.75 -0.21
N VAL A 13 -34.73 26.82 1.07
CA VAL A 13 -34.20 27.81 2.01
C VAL A 13 -32.73 27.44 2.20
N THR A 14 -31.87 27.99 1.35
CA THR A 14 -30.45 28.11 1.64
C THR A 14 -30.34 29.05 2.84
N LYS A 15 -30.39 28.49 4.06
CA LYS A 15 -29.91 29.23 5.23
C LYS A 15 -28.46 29.58 4.95
N GLU A 16 -28.19 30.85 4.69
CA GLU A 16 -26.83 31.36 4.60
C GLU A 16 -26.12 30.99 5.90
N PHE A 17 -25.13 30.11 5.79
CA PHE A 17 -24.31 29.68 6.91
C PHE A 17 -23.38 30.85 7.26
N LYS A 18 -23.82 31.74 8.16
CA LYS A 18 -22.98 32.83 8.66
C LYS A 18 -22.04 32.28 9.72
N VAL A 19 -20.82 31.97 9.29
CA VAL A 19 -19.70 31.62 10.18
C VAL A 19 -19.33 32.86 10.98
N SER A 20 -19.32 32.75 12.31
CA SER A 20 -18.88 33.83 13.20
C SER A 20 -17.36 33.85 13.34
N ASP A 21 -16.79 34.98 13.77
CA ASP A 21 -15.35 35.07 14.10
C ASP A 21 -14.92 34.05 15.16
N THR A 22 -15.84 33.67 16.06
CA THR A 22 -15.62 32.64 17.07
C THR A 22 -15.49 31.27 16.43
N ASP A 23 -16.31 30.95 15.42
CA ASP A 23 -16.25 29.68 14.68
C ASP A 23 -14.94 29.58 13.88
N PHE A 24 -14.47 30.69 13.29
CA PHE A 24 -13.16 30.74 12.64
C PHE A 24 -12.02 30.47 13.61
N LYS A 25 -12.03 31.11 14.79
CA LYS A 25 -11.02 30.86 15.83
C LYS A 25 -11.05 29.42 16.33
N GLN A 26 -12.23 28.82 16.47
CA GLN A 26 -12.37 27.41 16.84
C GLN A 26 -11.79 26.49 15.76
N LEU A 27 -12.09 26.76 14.48
CA LEU A 27 -11.57 26.00 13.35
C LEU A 27 -10.04 26.09 13.26
N GLU A 28 -9.47 27.29 13.43
CA GLU A 28 -8.03 27.51 13.47
C GLU A 28 -7.36 26.75 14.63
N THR A 29 -7.99 26.77 15.81
CA THR A 29 -7.52 26.01 16.96
C THR A 29 -7.55 24.51 16.70
N LEU A 30 -8.63 23.99 16.09
CA LEU A 30 -8.75 22.58 15.74
C LEU A 30 -7.71 22.17 14.70
N LEU A 31 -7.51 22.97 13.67
CA LEU A 31 -6.53 22.73 12.62
C LEU A 31 -5.10 22.73 13.18
N THR A 32 -4.80 23.69 14.06
CA THR A 32 -3.52 23.75 14.76
C THR A 32 -3.28 22.50 15.59
N LYS A 33 -4.26 22.10 16.43
CA LYS A 33 -4.17 20.88 17.24
C LYS A 33 -3.97 19.63 16.38
N TYR A 34 -4.72 19.52 15.28
CA TYR A 34 -4.61 18.40 14.35
C TYR A 34 -3.23 18.33 13.70
N VAL A 35 -2.74 19.45 13.15
CA VAL A 35 -1.43 19.51 12.51
C VAL A 35 -0.30 19.24 13.50
N THR A 36 -0.40 19.75 14.74
CA THR A 36 0.58 19.48 15.80
C THR A 36 0.58 18.00 16.16
N ALA A 37 -0.57 17.41 16.45
CA ALA A 37 -0.67 15.99 16.76
C ALA A 37 -0.20 15.10 15.59
N LEU A 38 -0.45 15.50 14.34
CA LEU A 38 0.02 14.80 13.16
C LEU A 38 1.56 14.83 13.07
N LYS A 39 2.17 16.00 13.29
CA LYS A 39 3.64 16.13 13.32
C LYS A 39 4.25 15.29 14.43
N GLU A 40 3.70 15.36 15.63
CA GLU A 40 4.14 14.55 16.78
C GLU A 40 4.02 13.06 16.50
N ASN A 41 2.92 12.62 15.88
CA ASN A 41 2.72 11.21 15.54
C ASN A 41 3.72 10.72 14.49
N ILE A 42 3.98 11.52 13.44
CA ILE A 42 4.97 11.20 12.42
C ILE A 42 6.37 11.13 13.05
N ASN A 43 6.75 12.13 13.85
CA ASN A 43 8.05 12.14 14.53
C ASN A 43 8.20 10.94 15.45
N SER A 44 7.27 10.72 16.38
CA SER A 44 7.31 9.60 17.32
C SER A 44 7.41 8.23 16.63
N ARG A 45 6.90 8.10 15.41
CA ARG A 45 6.94 6.84 14.67
C ARG A 45 8.24 6.63 13.90
N PHE A 46 8.83 7.68 13.38
CA PHE A 46 9.94 7.58 12.43
C PHE A 46 11.25 8.17 12.94
N GLU A 47 11.28 8.85 14.09
CA GLU A 47 12.48 9.50 14.64
C GLU A 47 13.66 8.54 14.74
N ASP A 48 13.46 7.36 15.33
CA ASP A 48 14.50 6.33 15.47
C ASP A 48 14.98 5.77 14.12
N ALA A 49 14.09 5.71 13.12
CA ALA A 49 14.38 5.16 11.80
C ALA A 49 14.80 6.23 10.78
N LEU A 50 14.73 7.51 11.13
CA LEU A 50 14.84 8.61 10.17
C LEU A 50 16.24 8.68 9.57
N SER A 51 17.27 8.41 10.36
CA SER A 51 18.67 8.37 9.92
C SER A 51 18.86 7.29 8.86
N VAL A 52 18.36 6.07 9.12
CA VAL A 52 18.43 4.93 8.19
C VAL A 52 17.61 5.19 6.93
N LEU A 53 16.40 5.74 7.06
CA LEU A 53 15.56 6.10 5.91
C LEU A 53 16.21 7.17 5.03
N LYS A 54 16.85 8.18 5.62
CA LYS A 54 17.61 9.20 4.89
C LYS A 54 18.84 8.60 4.20
N ALA A 55 19.49 7.61 4.80
CA ALA A 55 20.64 6.95 4.22
C ALA A 55 20.30 6.24 2.89
N PHE A 56 19.06 5.80 2.69
CA PHE A 56 18.61 5.27 1.39
C PHE A 56 18.53 6.30 0.25
N ASP A 57 18.68 7.60 0.54
CA ASP A 57 18.77 8.63 -0.50
C ASP A 57 20.03 8.48 -1.37
N ILE A 58 20.97 7.59 -1.01
CA ILE A 58 22.07 7.20 -1.91
C ILE A 58 21.59 6.72 -3.27
N PHE A 59 20.39 6.12 -3.33
CA PHE A 59 19.79 5.65 -4.58
C PHE A 59 19.08 6.75 -5.38
N ASN A 60 19.05 7.99 -4.88
CA ASN A 60 18.43 9.11 -5.56
C ASN A 60 19.29 9.60 -6.73
N PRO A 61 18.83 9.45 -7.98
CA PRO A 61 19.63 9.84 -9.15
C PRO A 61 19.79 11.36 -9.28
N VAL A 62 18.97 12.17 -8.60
CA VAL A 62 19.09 13.63 -8.63
C VAL A 62 20.26 14.10 -7.78
N SER A 63 20.47 13.46 -6.63
CA SER A 63 21.56 13.77 -5.70
C SER A 63 22.91 13.20 -6.16
N LEU A 64 22.91 12.27 -7.14
CA LEU A 64 24.11 11.63 -7.66
C LEU A 64 24.95 12.60 -8.53
N PRO A 65 26.22 12.91 -8.14
CA PRO A 65 27.11 13.77 -8.92
C PRO A 65 27.52 13.16 -10.27
N GLU A 66 28.04 13.99 -11.18
CA GLU A 66 28.62 13.50 -12.43
C GLU A 66 30.02 12.90 -12.18
N ARG A 67 30.47 12.01 -13.08
CA ARG A 67 31.77 11.34 -12.96
C ARG A 67 32.97 12.29 -12.88
N THR A 68 32.82 13.50 -13.41
CA THR A 68 33.85 14.54 -13.43
C THR A 68 33.96 15.29 -12.12
N ASP A 69 32.94 15.20 -11.27
CA ASP A 69 32.86 15.97 -10.04
C ASP A 69 33.73 15.32 -8.95
N THR A 70 34.42 16.15 -8.17
CA THR A 70 35.26 15.67 -7.07
C THR A 70 34.45 14.92 -6.01
N GLU A 71 33.19 15.33 -5.82
CA GLU A 71 32.26 14.75 -4.84
C GLU A 71 31.76 13.35 -5.23
N PHE A 72 31.88 12.95 -6.50
CA PHE A 72 31.44 11.64 -6.97
C PHE A 72 32.15 10.48 -6.27
N ARG A 73 33.44 10.67 -5.95
CA ARG A 73 34.27 9.67 -5.27
C ARG A 73 33.68 9.30 -3.91
N ASP A 74 33.29 10.30 -3.13
CA ASP A 74 32.86 10.13 -1.75
C ASP A 74 31.32 10.06 -1.60
N TYR A 75 30.58 10.21 -2.72
CA TYR A 75 29.13 10.10 -2.73
C TYR A 75 28.64 8.79 -2.11
N GLY A 76 27.76 8.94 -1.12
CA GLY A 76 27.04 7.87 -0.44
C GLY A 76 27.85 7.06 0.57
N VAL A 77 29.12 7.39 0.84
CA VAL A 77 29.95 6.63 1.80
C VAL A 77 29.36 6.64 3.21
N THR A 78 29.08 7.81 3.78
CA THR A 78 28.50 7.95 5.13
C THR A 78 27.11 7.31 5.25
N SER A 79 26.31 7.43 4.20
CA SER A 79 24.99 6.81 4.15
C SER A 79 25.11 5.28 4.08
N LEU A 80 26.04 4.75 3.28
CA LEU A 80 26.29 3.31 3.19
C LEU A 80 26.76 2.76 4.54
N GLU A 81 27.64 3.47 5.24
CA GLU A 81 28.05 3.13 6.62
C GLU A 81 26.85 3.05 7.56
N SER A 82 25.95 4.05 7.50
CA SER A 82 24.72 4.07 8.31
C SER A 82 23.79 2.88 7.99
N LEU A 83 23.69 2.48 6.72
CA LEU A 83 22.92 1.30 6.32
C LEU A 83 23.58 0.01 6.81
N MET A 84 24.91 -0.07 6.72
CA MET A 84 25.67 -1.23 7.18
C MET A 84 25.53 -1.45 8.68
N GLU A 85 25.62 -0.38 9.48
CA GLU A 85 25.41 -0.45 10.93
C GLU A 85 23.99 -0.93 11.28
N SER A 86 22.98 -0.51 10.52
CA SER A 86 21.58 -0.86 10.80
C SER A 86 21.19 -2.27 10.36
N PHE A 87 21.65 -2.74 9.20
CA PHE A 87 21.21 -4.01 8.61
C PHE A 87 22.21 -5.14 8.79
N TYR A 88 23.48 -4.82 9.06
CA TYR A 88 24.57 -5.80 9.22
C TYR A 88 25.40 -5.53 10.50
N PRO A 89 24.80 -5.58 11.70
CA PRO A 89 25.46 -5.14 12.94
C PRO A 89 26.70 -5.96 13.35
N ASN A 90 26.86 -7.18 12.83
CA ASN A 90 27.96 -8.11 13.17
C ASN A 90 28.83 -8.47 11.97
N ILE A 91 28.85 -7.62 10.94
CA ILE A 91 29.58 -7.89 9.70
C ILE A 91 31.10 -7.79 9.88
N GLU A 92 31.84 -8.73 9.29
CA GLU A 92 33.30 -8.75 9.34
C GLU A 92 33.91 -7.62 8.50
N GLN A 93 35.15 -7.22 8.83
CA GLN A 93 35.79 -6.09 8.13
C GLN A 93 36.00 -6.36 6.63
N ASP A 94 36.25 -7.60 6.25
CA ASP A 94 36.43 -7.97 4.84
C ASP A 94 35.11 -7.84 4.07
N GLU A 95 34.00 -8.34 4.62
CA GLU A 95 32.65 -8.15 4.05
C GLU A 95 32.28 -6.66 3.97
N LYS A 96 32.65 -5.83 4.97
CA LYS A 96 32.47 -4.36 4.86
C LYS A 96 33.19 -3.78 3.65
N ASN A 97 34.43 -4.21 3.41
CA ASN A 97 35.23 -3.75 2.28
C ASN A 97 34.63 -4.20 0.94
N GLU A 98 34.01 -5.39 0.90
CA GLU A 98 33.28 -5.87 -0.27
C GLU A 98 32.09 -4.98 -0.60
N ILE A 99 31.24 -4.64 0.38
CA ILE A 99 30.08 -3.75 0.19
C ILE A 99 30.52 -2.37 -0.33
N VAL A 100 31.56 -1.78 0.26
CA VAL A 100 32.12 -0.49 -0.19
C VAL A 100 32.65 -0.59 -1.62
N THR A 101 33.28 -1.71 -1.97
CA THR A 101 33.78 -1.96 -3.33
C THR A 101 32.64 -2.10 -4.33
N GLU A 102 31.58 -2.83 -3.98
CA GLU A 102 30.36 -2.94 -4.80
C GLU A 102 29.74 -1.58 -5.05
N TRP A 103 29.57 -0.78 -3.99
CA TRP A 103 29.04 0.59 -4.09
C TRP A 103 29.85 1.45 -5.04
N ASN A 104 31.18 1.46 -4.88
CA ASN A 104 32.06 2.26 -5.73
C ASN A 104 31.98 1.86 -7.21
N LYS A 105 31.72 0.58 -7.51
CA LYS A 105 31.53 0.11 -8.89
C LYS A 105 30.15 0.44 -9.44
N ILE A 106 29.07 0.19 -8.67
CA ILE A 106 27.71 0.37 -9.16
C ILE A 106 27.34 1.85 -9.36
N LYS A 107 27.96 2.78 -8.62
CA LYS A 107 27.81 4.24 -8.83
C LYS A 107 28.02 4.64 -10.30
N TYR A 108 29.00 4.04 -10.99
CA TYR A 108 29.24 4.32 -12.40
C TYR A 108 28.07 3.91 -13.30
N ASN A 109 27.44 2.76 -13.03
CA ASN A 109 26.24 2.30 -13.71
C ASN A 109 25.05 3.22 -13.42
N MET A 110 24.91 3.66 -12.16
CA MET A 110 23.85 4.58 -11.76
C MET A 110 23.94 5.92 -12.50
N VAL A 111 25.13 6.45 -12.78
CA VAL A 111 25.29 7.67 -13.60
C VAL A 111 24.79 7.47 -15.03
N GLU A 112 25.01 6.29 -15.62
CA GLU A 112 24.49 6.00 -16.96
C GLU A 112 22.96 5.91 -16.95
N TRP A 113 22.40 5.28 -15.92
CA TRP A 113 20.94 5.15 -15.78
C TRP A 113 20.27 6.46 -15.38
N LYS A 114 20.96 7.34 -14.64
CA LYS A 114 20.48 8.68 -14.29
C LYS A 114 20.04 9.44 -15.53
N LYS A 115 20.82 9.38 -16.62
CA LYS A 115 20.47 10.04 -17.90
C LYS A 115 19.17 9.49 -18.46
N LEU A 116 19.03 8.16 -18.51
CA LEU A 116 17.81 7.50 -18.97
C LEU A 116 16.58 7.88 -18.13
N ILE A 117 16.73 8.00 -16.80
CA ILE A 117 15.63 8.33 -15.89
C ILE A 117 15.24 9.81 -15.99
N ILE A 118 16.20 10.72 -16.17
CA ILE A 118 15.94 12.17 -16.26
C ILE A 118 15.36 12.55 -17.61
N ASP A 119 15.78 11.88 -18.68
CA ASP A 119 15.28 12.13 -20.04
C ASP A 119 13.87 11.55 -20.26
N ASP A 120 13.43 10.58 -19.44
CA ASP A 120 12.11 9.95 -19.49
C ASP A 120 10.98 10.81 -18.89
N ASN A 121 11.05 12.14 -19.03
CA ASN A 121 10.00 13.09 -18.61
C ASN A 121 8.64 12.88 -19.30
N ASN A 122 8.55 11.99 -20.30
CA ASN A 122 7.33 11.73 -21.07
C ASN A 122 6.49 10.57 -20.53
N ASN A 123 7.00 9.78 -19.57
CA ASN A 123 6.20 8.74 -18.94
C ASN A 123 5.54 9.30 -17.67
N SER A 124 4.20 9.36 -17.71
CA SER A 124 3.28 9.67 -16.61
C SER A 124 3.31 8.61 -15.50
N SER A 125 4.49 8.27 -15.00
CA SER A 125 4.68 7.27 -13.97
C SER A 125 4.56 7.96 -12.62
N ASP A 126 3.64 7.50 -11.77
CA ASP A 126 3.48 7.95 -10.38
C ASP A 126 4.70 7.66 -9.48
N LEU A 127 5.79 7.09 -10.03
CA LEU A 127 6.98 6.71 -9.28
C LEU A 127 7.94 7.89 -9.13
N SER A 128 8.54 8.00 -7.95
CA SER A 128 9.66 8.92 -7.73
C SER A 128 10.91 8.49 -8.52
N LYS A 129 11.83 9.42 -8.79
CA LYS A 129 13.09 9.12 -9.48
C LYS A 129 13.94 8.07 -8.74
N THR A 130 13.94 8.09 -7.41
CA THR A 130 14.57 7.05 -6.58
C THR A 130 13.91 5.69 -6.79
N GLN A 131 12.57 5.63 -6.83
CA GLN A 131 11.85 4.38 -7.12
C GLN A 131 12.13 3.87 -8.54
N MET A 132 12.29 4.77 -9.51
CA MET A 132 12.71 4.39 -10.86
C MET A 132 14.12 3.78 -10.87
N MET A 133 15.07 4.38 -10.14
CA MET A 133 16.42 3.84 -9.99
C MET A 133 16.39 2.44 -9.36
N LEU A 134 15.70 2.27 -8.24
CA LEU A 134 15.54 0.98 -7.56
C LEU A 134 14.88 -0.06 -8.47
N LYS A 135 13.83 0.31 -9.19
CA LYS A 135 13.17 -0.57 -10.17
C LYS A 135 14.13 -1.00 -11.27
N MET A 136 14.94 -0.09 -11.81
CA MET A 136 15.95 -0.39 -12.82
C MET A 136 17.03 -1.35 -12.30
N MET A 137 17.42 -1.23 -11.03
CA MET A 137 18.33 -2.17 -10.37
C MET A 137 17.70 -3.56 -10.22
N LEU A 138 16.47 -3.61 -9.69
CA LEU A 138 15.77 -4.87 -9.36
C LEU A 138 15.23 -5.61 -10.59
N MET A 139 14.87 -4.91 -11.67
CA MET A 139 14.48 -5.56 -12.93
C MET A 139 15.64 -6.37 -13.55
N ARG A 140 16.88 -6.00 -13.24
CA ARG A 140 18.09 -6.71 -13.67
C ARG A 140 18.71 -7.52 -12.53
N LYS A 141 17.92 -7.84 -11.50
CA LYS A 141 18.40 -8.53 -10.29
C LYS A 141 19.19 -9.79 -10.60
N THR A 142 18.81 -10.58 -11.61
CA THR A 142 19.52 -11.82 -12.01
C THR A 142 20.94 -11.59 -12.49
N ASP A 143 21.19 -10.45 -13.14
CA ASP A 143 22.50 -10.11 -13.68
C ASP A 143 23.32 -9.42 -12.59
N PHE A 144 22.69 -8.49 -11.85
CA PHE A 144 23.36 -7.66 -10.85
C PHE A 144 23.64 -8.39 -9.54
N CYS A 145 22.85 -9.39 -9.14
CA CYS A 145 23.09 -10.10 -7.88
C CYS A 145 24.42 -10.86 -7.86
N ASN A 146 24.95 -11.23 -9.02
CA ASN A 146 26.24 -11.92 -9.12
C ASN A 146 27.42 -10.96 -8.94
N PHE A 147 27.24 -9.67 -9.23
CA PHE A 147 28.30 -8.65 -9.18
C PHE A 147 28.17 -7.70 -7.98
N PHE A 148 26.95 -7.48 -7.51
CA PHE A 148 26.58 -6.54 -6.45
C PHE A 148 25.54 -7.14 -5.48
N PRO A 149 25.79 -8.34 -4.92
CA PRO A 149 24.81 -9.03 -4.06
C PRO A 149 24.31 -8.15 -2.91
N HIS A 150 25.21 -7.44 -2.22
CA HIS A 150 24.87 -6.67 -1.03
C HIS A 150 24.10 -5.39 -1.37
N ILE A 151 24.52 -4.67 -2.42
CA ILE A 151 23.82 -3.44 -2.83
C ILE A 151 22.43 -3.75 -3.36
N ILE A 152 22.25 -4.88 -4.07
CA ILE A 152 20.94 -5.31 -4.54
C ILE A 152 20.04 -5.74 -3.37
N GLU A 153 20.59 -6.36 -2.33
CA GLU A 153 19.84 -6.65 -1.10
C GLU A 153 19.37 -5.35 -0.42
N LEU A 154 20.26 -4.37 -0.24
CA LEU A 154 19.89 -3.04 0.30
C LEU A 154 18.82 -2.35 -0.55
N ALA A 155 18.89 -2.45 -1.88
CA ALA A 155 17.86 -1.92 -2.78
C ALA A 155 16.51 -2.64 -2.61
N ASP A 156 16.51 -3.96 -2.38
CA ASP A 156 15.31 -4.77 -2.13
C ASP A 156 14.67 -4.41 -0.77
N ILE A 157 15.50 -4.22 0.26
CA ILE A 157 15.07 -3.69 1.56
C ILE A 157 14.42 -2.32 1.35
N CYS A 158 15.06 -1.42 0.62
CA CYS A 158 14.53 -0.09 0.36
C CYS A 158 13.15 -0.12 -0.31
N GLN A 159 12.98 -0.98 -1.31
CA GLN A 159 11.74 -1.10 -2.08
C GLN A 159 10.61 -1.80 -1.32
N SER A 160 10.95 -2.67 -0.37
CA SER A 160 9.98 -3.44 0.43
C SER A 160 9.50 -2.73 1.70
N MET A 161 10.10 -1.58 2.05
CA MET A 161 9.73 -0.84 3.26
C MET A 161 8.26 -0.35 3.23
N PRO A 162 7.45 -0.69 4.25
CA PRO A 162 6.06 -0.25 4.33
C PRO A 162 5.99 1.20 4.83
N VAL A 163 6.01 2.16 3.91
CA VAL A 163 5.88 3.60 4.23
C VAL A 163 4.43 4.08 4.41
N SER A 164 3.44 3.21 4.20
CA SER A 164 2.01 3.55 4.26
C SER A 164 1.20 2.64 5.19
N ASN A 165 0.24 3.24 5.91
CA ASN A 165 -0.74 2.54 6.74
C ASN A 165 -1.80 1.79 5.94
N ALA A 166 -1.80 1.91 4.60
CA ALA A 166 -2.81 1.28 3.76
C ALA A 166 -2.93 -0.23 3.99
N TRP A 167 -1.82 -0.93 4.25
CA TRP A 167 -1.84 -2.37 4.51
C TRP A 167 -2.45 -2.73 5.87
N PRO A 168 -1.99 -2.15 7.01
CA PRO A 168 -2.67 -2.30 8.29
C PRO A 168 -4.16 -1.93 8.27
N GLU A 169 -4.53 -0.85 7.59
CA GLU A 169 -5.92 -0.39 7.49
C GLU A 169 -6.81 -1.32 6.66
N ARG A 170 -6.29 -1.87 5.56
CA ARG A 170 -6.97 -2.95 4.80
C ARG A 170 -7.17 -4.19 5.67
N GLY A 171 -6.18 -4.54 6.49
CA GLY A 171 -6.27 -5.61 7.49
C GLY A 171 -7.40 -5.35 8.49
N ALA A 172 -7.38 -4.20 9.16
CA ALA A 172 -8.38 -3.79 10.14
C ALA A 172 -9.81 -3.77 9.54
N SER A 173 -9.95 -3.21 8.34
CA SER A 173 -11.22 -3.17 7.60
C SER A 173 -11.72 -4.58 7.25
N SER A 174 -10.83 -5.47 6.83
CA SER A 174 -11.17 -6.87 6.53
C SER A 174 -11.58 -7.63 7.77
N ILE A 175 -10.87 -7.45 8.89
CA ILE A 175 -11.25 -8.01 10.20
C ILE A 175 -12.65 -7.53 10.60
N LYS A 176 -12.93 -6.23 10.47
CA LYS A 176 -14.23 -5.65 10.81
C LYS A 176 -15.35 -6.30 9.99
N ARG A 177 -15.17 -6.48 8.68
CA ARG A 177 -16.14 -7.17 7.81
C ARG A 177 -16.37 -8.62 8.25
N ILE A 178 -15.30 -9.37 8.50
CA ILE A 178 -15.37 -10.79 8.88
C ILE A 178 -16.05 -10.98 10.24
N LYS A 179 -15.57 -10.28 11.29
CA LYS A 179 -16.10 -10.40 12.66
C LYS A 179 -17.54 -9.91 12.78
N THR A 180 -17.90 -8.82 12.11
CA THR A 180 -19.28 -8.29 12.14
C THR A 180 -20.27 -9.26 11.51
N ARG A 181 -19.89 -9.93 10.41
CA ARG A 181 -20.74 -10.90 9.72
C ARG A 181 -20.87 -12.21 10.51
N LEU A 182 -19.80 -12.66 11.14
CA LEU A 182 -19.71 -13.95 11.83
C LEU A 182 -19.74 -13.78 13.36
N ARG A 183 -20.69 -12.98 13.88
CA ARG A 183 -20.90 -12.53 15.30
C ARG A 183 -20.54 -13.50 16.45
N SER A 184 -20.32 -14.79 16.19
CA SER A 184 -19.89 -15.83 17.13
C SER A 184 -18.41 -16.22 16.98
N SER A 185 -17.63 -16.08 18.06
CA SER A 185 -16.29 -16.65 18.37
C SER A 185 -15.58 -17.42 17.24
N LEU A 186 -15.00 -16.70 16.27
CA LEU A 186 -14.01 -17.28 15.37
C LEU A 186 -12.70 -17.48 16.12
N LYS A 187 -12.13 -18.68 16.02
CA LYS A 187 -10.75 -18.94 16.50
C LYS A 187 -9.75 -18.11 15.68
N GLN A 188 -8.62 -17.77 16.28
CA GLN A 188 -7.58 -16.94 15.68
C GLN A 188 -7.13 -17.46 14.30
N ASP A 189 -6.89 -18.76 14.17
CA ASP A 189 -6.45 -19.39 12.91
C ASP A 189 -7.47 -19.21 11.79
N MET A 190 -8.77 -19.32 12.11
CA MET A 190 -9.85 -19.12 11.15
C MET A 190 -9.95 -17.65 10.75
N ILE A 191 -9.75 -16.71 11.69
CA ILE A 191 -9.71 -15.27 11.39
C ILE A 191 -8.57 -14.97 10.42
N MET A 192 -7.37 -15.48 10.70
CA MET A 192 -6.19 -15.26 9.86
C MET A 192 -6.39 -15.83 8.46
N THR A 193 -6.93 -17.05 8.37
CA THR A 193 -7.23 -17.69 7.07
C THR A 193 -8.26 -16.88 6.28
N LEU A 194 -9.37 -16.48 6.90
CA LEU A 194 -10.39 -15.67 6.24
C LEU A 194 -9.87 -14.29 5.85
N MET A 195 -8.99 -13.70 6.64
CA MET A 195 -8.35 -12.42 6.32
C MET A 195 -7.44 -12.57 5.10
N ASN A 196 -6.62 -13.62 5.05
CA ASN A 196 -5.76 -13.88 3.90
C ASN A 196 -6.57 -14.08 2.61
N VAL A 197 -7.66 -14.86 2.66
CA VAL A 197 -8.58 -15.00 1.53
C VAL A 197 -9.26 -13.67 1.18
N SER A 198 -9.63 -12.86 2.17
CA SER A 198 -10.30 -11.58 1.90
C SER A 198 -9.38 -10.51 1.31
N ILE A 199 -8.07 -10.57 1.56
CA ILE A 199 -7.10 -9.58 1.12
C ILE A 199 -6.43 -10.03 -0.19
N ASN A 200 -6.00 -11.28 -0.25
CA ASN A 200 -5.18 -11.84 -1.33
C ASN A 200 -5.94 -12.82 -2.24
N GLY A 201 -7.20 -13.13 -1.90
CA GLY A 201 -8.02 -14.03 -2.70
C GLY A 201 -8.42 -13.45 -4.06
N PRO A 202 -8.77 -14.31 -5.02
CA PRO A 202 -9.24 -13.88 -6.33
C PRO A 202 -10.54 -13.08 -6.24
N SER A 203 -10.81 -12.27 -7.27
CA SER A 203 -12.08 -11.56 -7.41
C SER A 203 -13.27 -12.52 -7.33
N THR A 204 -14.45 -12.02 -6.98
CA THR A 204 -15.65 -12.87 -6.89
C THR A 204 -15.98 -13.58 -8.20
N GLY A 205 -15.65 -12.98 -9.35
CA GLY A 205 -15.84 -13.59 -10.68
C GLY A 205 -14.89 -14.76 -10.95
N ASP A 206 -13.63 -14.64 -10.54
CA ASP A 206 -12.60 -15.67 -10.83
C ASP A 206 -12.51 -16.74 -9.73
N SER A 207 -13.19 -16.52 -8.61
CA SER A 207 -13.14 -17.39 -7.42
C SER A 207 -13.85 -18.73 -7.58
N GLN A 208 -14.64 -18.91 -8.64
CA GLN A 208 -15.52 -20.07 -8.79
C GLN A 208 -14.74 -21.40 -8.81
N GLN A 209 -13.66 -21.49 -9.59
CA GLN A 209 -12.85 -22.71 -9.69
C GLN A 209 -12.20 -23.09 -8.36
N VAL A 210 -11.67 -22.09 -7.63
CA VAL A 210 -11.04 -22.30 -6.32
C VAL A 210 -12.08 -22.76 -5.31
N THR A 211 -13.27 -22.15 -5.32
CA THR A 211 -14.38 -22.51 -4.44
C THR A 211 -14.87 -23.92 -4.71
N GLU A 212 -15.03 -24.31 -5.98
CA GLU A 212 -15.45 -25.67 -6.35
C GLU A 212 -14.42 -26.72 -5.90
N LYS A 213 -13.12 -26.47 -6.10
CA LYS A 213 -12.05 -27.35 -5.61
C LYS A 213 -12.08 -27.48 -4.08
N ALA A 214 -12.21 -26.35 -3.38
CA ALA A 214 -12.29 -26.33 -1.93
C ALA A 214 -13.52 -27.08 -1.39
N VAL A 215 -14.70 -26.88 -1.99
CA VAL A 215 -15.93 -27.58 -1.60
C VAL A 215 -15.83 -29.09 -1.86
N LYS A 216 -15.24 -29.51 -2.99
CA LYS A 216 -15.00 -30.93 -3.28
C LYS A 216 -14.10 -31.57 -2.23
N ARG A 217 -12.95 -30.94 -1.94
CA ARG A 217 -12.01 -31.41 -0.90
C ARG A 217 -12.65 -31.44 0.49
N TRP A 218 -13.36 -30.37 0.84
CA TRP A 218 -14.06 -30.30 2.11
C TRP A 218 -15.03 -31.47 2.22
N ARG A 219 -15.89 -31.71 1.22
CA ARG A 219 -16.86 -32.82 1.19
C ARG A 219 -16.20 -34.21 1.27
N SER A 220 -15.01 -34.42 0.70
CA SER A 220 -14.34 -35.72 0.75
C SER A 220 -13.75 -36.06 2.13
N GLU A 221 -13.44 -35.08 2.98
CA GLU A 221 -12.82 -35.34 4.29
C GLU A 221 -13.77 -35.95 5.32
N LYS A 222 -15.08 -35.72 5.20
CA LYS A 222 -16.07 -36.29 6.11
C LYS A 222 -17.46 -36.26 5.46
N ASP A 223 -18.21 -37.33 5.66
CA ASP A 223 -19.64 -37.34 5.29
C ASP A 223 -20.41 -36.33 6.15
N ARG A 224 -20.93 -35.29 5.51
CA ARG A 224 -21.67 -34.20 6.16
C ARG A 224 -23.13 -34.23 5.74
N ARG A 225 -23.99 -33.96 6.72
CA ARG A 225 -25.44 -33.88 6.50
C ARG A 225 -25.75 -32.81 5.46
N LYS A 226 -26.49 -33.17 4.42
CA LYS A 226 -26.97 -32.20 3.42
C LYS A 226 -28.03 -31.30 4.07
N LEU A 227 -27.89 -29.98 3.90
CA LEU A 227 -28.93 -29.05 4.32
C LEU A 227 -30.22 -29.35 3.54
N PRO A 228 -31.41 -29.19 4.15
CA PRO A 228 -32.66 -29.30 3.44
C PRO A 228 -32.67 -28.33 2.26
N LYS A 229 -33.10 -28.79 1.07
CA LYS A 229 -33.29 -27.88 -0.06
C LYS A 229 -34.32 -26.83 0.36
N GLN A 230 -33.99 -25.54 0.28
CA GLN A 230 -34.99 -24.48 0.39
C GLN A 230 -36.04 -24.75 -0.70
N LYS A 231 -37.31 -24.91 -0.28
CA LYS A 231 -38.41 -24.95 -1.23
C LYS A 231 -38.41 -23.61 -1.97
N PRO A 232 -38.61 -23.58 -3.30
CA PRO A 232 -38.76 -22.31 -4.00
C PRO A 232 -39.86 -21.51 -3.32
N ASN A 233 -39.57 -20.26 -2.98
CA ASN A 233 -40.58 -19.32 -2.51
C ASN A 233 -41.54 -19.10 -3.68
N ASN A 234 -42.64 -19.86 -3.72
CA ASN A 234 -43.82 -19.50 -4.50
C ASN A 234 -44.43 -18.26 -3.82
N ARG A 235 -43.82 -17.09 -4.03
CA ARG A 235 -44.60 -15.87 -4.09
C ARG A 235 -45.17 -15.82 -5.49
N THR A 236 -46.30 -16.49 -5.63
CA THR A 236 -47.20 -16.38 -6.77
C THR A 236 -47.48 -14.89 -6.99
N ASN A 237 -47.09 -14.38 -8.15
CA ASN A 237 -47.74 -13.21 -8.72
C ASN A 237 -49.15 -13.65 -9.13
N GLU A 238 -50.08 -13.65 -8.17
CA GLU A 238 -51.52 -13.70 -8.43
C GLU A 238 -52.05 -12.27 -8.31
N SER A 239 -51.92 -11.50 -9.38
CA SER A 239 -52.84 -10.41 -9.71
C SER A 239 -52.55 -9.91 -11.13
N GLU A 240 -52.92 -10.69 -12.14
CA GLU A 240 -53.25 -10.14 -13.46
C GLU A 240 -54.14 -11.15 -14.20
N GLY A 241 -55.36 -10.72 -14.53
CA GLY A 241 -56.22 -11.39 -15.51
C GLY A 241 -57.53 -11.99 -14.98
N ALA A 242 -58.35 -11.20 -14.26
CA ALA A 242 -59.80 -11.39 -14.37
C ALA A 242 -60.25 -10.70 -15.67
N GLN A 243 -60.74 -11.48 -16.62
CA GLN A 243 -61.46 -11.02 -17.81
C GLN A 243 -62.72 -10.24 -17.41
N GLU A 244 -63.07 -9.18 -18.14
CA GLU A 244 -64.31 -9.09 -18.93
C GLU A 244 -64.49 -7.72 -19.62
N MET A 245 -65.14 -7.80 -20.79
CA MET A 245 -65.57 -6.78 -21.77
C MET A 245 -64.57 -6.27 -22.81
#